data_AF-A0A2V9IDC0-F1
#
_entry.id   AF-A0A2V9IDC0-F1
#
_cell.length_a   1.000
_cell.length_b   1.000
_cell.length_c   1.000
_cell.angle_alpha   90.00
_cell.angle_beta   90.00
_cell.angle_gamma   90.00
#
_symmetry.space_group_name_H-M   'P 1'
#
loop_
_entity.id
_entity.type
_entity.pdbx_description
1 polymer ?
#
loop_
_entity_poly.entity_id
_entity_poly.type
_entity_poly.pdbx_seq_one_letter_code
_entity_poly.pdbx_strand_id
1 'polypeptide(L)'
;MQTYLRATRLLGARADFATLMALGVNSPADKSRELILEAAGLPVQMVPYVTDSLNQIAGADLVVCMAGYNTLSEVLSLGKKALIVPRPGPSAEQTMRARLFAERGLIDMIEPERFSPFVLAKRLLQDLERDDLPAQDETIDMHGAERAAARLLELIYGRAVAVKS
;
A
#
# COMPACT_ATOMS: atom_id res chain seq x y z
N MET A 1 1.84 -10.40 7.72
CA MET A 1 0.48 -10.92 8.05
C MET A 1 0.42 -11.44 9.48
N GLN A 2 1.15 -12.47 9.91
CA GLN A 2 1.15 -12.92 11.31
C GLN A 2 1.41 -11.79 12.32
N THR A 3 2.41 -10.93 12.07
CA THR A 3 2.68 -9.74 12.90
C THR A 3 1.47 -8.81 13.01
N TYR A 4 0.67 -8.67 11.95
CA TYR A 4 -0.55 -7.87 11.93
C TYR A 4 -1.65 -8.49 12.80
N LEU A 5 -1.86 -9.80 12.70
CA LEU A 5 -2.84 -10.50 13.55
C LEU A 5 -2.47 -10.38 15.02
N ARG A 6 -1.17 -10.53 15.34
CA ARG A 6 -0.66 -10.33 16.71
C ARG A 6 -0.84 -8.89 17.18
N ALA A 7 -0.57 -7.90 16.32
CA ALA A 7 -0.80 -6.49 16.63
C ALA A 7 -2.29 -6.23 16.93
N THR A 8 -3.19 -6.72 16.08
CA THR A 8 -4.65 -6.60 16.26
C THR A 8 -5.09 -7.25 17.58
N ARG A 9 -4.55 -8.43 17.90
CA ARG A 9 -4.82 -9.10 19.17
C ARG A 9 -4.31 -8.33 20.40
N LEU A 10 -3.16 -7.66 20.29
CA LEU A 10 -2.62 -6.77 21.34
C LEU A 10 -3.47 -5.51 21.55
N LEU A 11 -4.12 -5.02 20.49
CA LEU A 11 -5.04 -3.89 20.58
C LEU A 11 -6.30 -4.25 21.35
N GLY A 12 -6.82 -5.48 21.19
CA GLY A 12 -8.04 -5.95 21.86
C GLY A 12 -9.22 -5.05 21.49
N ALA A 13 -9.94 -4.54 22.48
CA ALA A 13 -11.08 -3.64 22.27
C ALA A 13 -10.72 -2.30 21.59
N ARG A 14 -9.43 -1.93 21.52
CA ARG A 14 -8.96 -0.74 20.80
C ARG A 14 -8.86 -0.97 19.29
N ALA A 15 -8.99 -2.20 18.80
CA ALA A 15 -9.13 -2.47 17.37
C ALA A 15 -10.60 -2.30 16.97
N ASP A 16 -11.07 -1.06 16.96
CA ASP A 16 -12.43 -0.67 16.58
C ASP A 16 -12.61 -0.50 15.06
N PHE A 17 -11.65 -1.00 14.28
CA PHE A 17 -11.64 -1.01 12.82
C PHE A 17 -11.77 -2.43 12.27
N ALA A 18 -12.32 -2.55 11.06
CA ALA A 18 -12.33 -3.79 10.29
C ALA A 18 -11.15 -3.84 9.32
N THR A 19 -10.60 -5.03 9.08
CA THR A 19 -9.50 -5.25 8.14
C THR A 19 -9.92 -6.19 7.02
N LEU A 20 -9.71 -5.78 5.77
CA LEU A 20 -9.66 -6.68 4.62
C LEU A 20 -8.20 -7.04 4.31
N MET A 21 -7.84 -8.32 4.44
CA MET A 21 -6.47 -8.81 4.24
C MET A 21 -6.38 -9.74 3.02
N ALA A 22 -5.67 -9.29 1.98
CA ALA A 22 -5.38 -10.12 0.82
C ALA A 22 -4.14 -11.00 1.08
N LEU A 23 -4.31 -12.33 1.03
CA LEU A 23 -3.22 -13.30 1.26
C LEU A 23 -2.23 -13.38 0.10
N GLY A 24 -2.68 -13.02 -1.11
CA GLY A 24 -1.91 -13.10 -2.35
C GLY A 24 -2.08 -14.46 -3.05
N VAL A 25 -2.15 -14.41 -4.39
CA VAL A 25 -2.45 -15.56 -5.26
C VAL A 25 -1.43 -16.71 -5.18
N ASN A 26 -0.20 -16.42 -4.74
CA ASN A 26 0.88 -17.40 -4.64
C ASN A 26 1.13 -17.89 -3.21
N SER A 27 0.23 -17.59 -2.27
CA SER A 27 0.39 -18.02 -0.87
C SER A 27 0.16 -19.53 -0.75
N PRO A 28 1.12 -20.28 -0.18
CA PRO A 28 0.97 -21.72 0.02
C PRO A 28 -0.28 -22.04 0.84
N ALA A 29 -1.03 -23.06 0.43
CA ALA A 29 -2.32 -23.41 1.05
C ALA A 29 -2.22 -23.62 2.57
N ASP A 30 -1.15 -24.25 3.05
CA ASP A 30 -0.97 -24.53 4.47
C ASP A 30 -0.72 -23.24 5.27
N LYS A 31 0.09 -22.32 4.75
CA LYS A 31 0.30 -21.00 5.36
C LYS A 31 -0.99 -20.17 5.39
N SER A 32 -1.80 -20.24 4.34
CA SER A 32 -3.10 -19.58 4.29
C SER A 32 -4.05 -20.13 5.36
N ARG A 33 -4.09 -21.46 5.55
CA ARG A 33 -4.89 -22.11 6.61
C ARG A 33 -4.44 -21.68 8.01
N GLU A 34 -3.13 -21.69 8.27
CA GLU A 34 -2.57 -21.23 9.56
C GLU A 34 -2.98 -19.78 9.86
N LEU A 35 -2.85 -18.88 8.87
CA LEU A 35 -3.25 -17.49 9.01
C LEU A 35 -4.75 -17.33 9.31
N ILE A 36 -5.61 -18.09 8.63
CA ILE A 36 -7.06 -18.07 8.86
C ILE A 36 -7.39 -18.51 10.30
N LEU A 37 -6.73 -19.57 10.79
CA LEU A 37 -6.90 -20.03 12.17
C LEU A 37 -6.41 -18.98 13.18
N GLU A 38 -5.25 -18.36 12.93
CA GLU A 38 -4.72 -17.28 13.77
C GLU A 38 -5.61 -16.02 13.78
N ALA A 39 -6.36 -15.78 12.71
CA ALA A 39 -7.29 -14.65 12.57
C ALA A 39 -8.64 -14.87 13.26
N ALA A 40 -8.96 -16.10 13.69
CA ALA A 40 -10.22 -16.41 14.35
C ALA A 40 -10.46 -15.49 15.56
N GLY A 41 -11.63 -14.85 15.59
CA GLY A 41 -12.04 -13.92 16.64
C GLY A 41 -11.45 -12.49 16.53
N LEU A 42 -10.66 -12.20 15.49
CA LEU A 42 -10.20 -10.85 15.18
C LEU A 42 -11.10 -10.19 14.12
N PRO A 43 -11.18 -8.84 14.08
CA PRO A 43 -11.92 -8.10 13.05
C PRO A 43 -11.17 -8.08 11.71
N VAL A 44 -10.72 -9.25 11.24
CA VAL A 44 -9.90 -9.41 10.04
C VAL A 44 -10.58 -10.40 9.09
N GLN A 45 -11.06 -9.89 7.96
CA GLN A 45 -11.55 -10.70 6.85
C GLN A 45 -10.39 -11.03 5.92
N MET A 46 -10.10 -12.32 5.74
CA MET A 46 -9.06 -12.78 4.82
C MET A 46 -9.65 -13.19 3.48
N VAL A 47 -9.00 -12.75 2.40
CA VAL A 47 -9.33 -13.14 1.02
C VAL A 47 -8.07 -13.60 0.29
N PRO A 48 -8.17 -14.56 -0.65
CA PRO A 48 -7.01 -14.98 -1.44
C PRO A 48 -6.44 -13.82 -2.28
N TYR A 49 -7.33 -13.02 -2.88
CA TYR A 49 -6.99 -11.83 -3.64
C TYR A 49 -8.17 -10.86 -3.65
N VAL A 50 -7.91 -9.61 -4.01
CA VAL A 50 -8.90 -8.55 -4.21
C VAL A 50 -9.01 -8.30 -5.71
N THR A 51 -10.21 -8.42 -6.28
CA THR A 51 -10.49 -8.19 -7.71
C THR A 51 -10.44 -6.71 -8.09
N ASP A 52 -10.96 -5.85 -7.21
CA ASP A 52 -11.06 -4.41 -7.42
C ASP A 52 -10.25 -3.67 -6.35
N SER A 53 -8.93 -3.77 -6.45
CA SER A 53 -8.02 -3.19 -5.46
C SER A 53 -8.19 -1.67 -5.35
N LEU A 54 -8.43 -1.00 -6.48
CA LEU A 54 -8.55 0.44 -6.54
C LEU A 54 -9.74 0.95 -5.73
N ASN A 55 -10.93 0.35 -5.90
CA ASN A 55 -12.10 0.75 -5.11
C ASN A 55 -11.96 0.38 -3.62
N GLN A 56 -11.31 -0.75 -3.30
CA GLN A 56 -11.03 -1.09 -1.91
C GLN A 56 -10.05 -0.10 -1.25
N ILE A 57 -9.02 0.33 -1.97
CA ILE A 57 -8.09 1.38 -1.51
C ILE A 57 -8.84 2.72 -1.37
N ALA A 58 -9.68 3.07 -2.34
CA ALA A 58 -10.48 4.30 -2.31
C ALA A 58 -11.47 4.35 -1.12
N GLY A 59 -11.97 3.19 -0.67
CA GLY A 59 -12.83 3.08 0.50
C GLY A 59 -12.10 2.93 1.84
N ALA A 60 -10.78 2.71 1.85
CA ALA A 60 -10.03 2.48 3.08
C ALA A 60 -9.62 3.79 3.78
N ASP A 61 -9.68 3.78 5.12
CA ASP A 61 -9.15 4.84 5.98
C ASP A 61 -7.62 4.78 6.11
N LEU A 62 -7.07 3.57 6.04
CA LEU A 62 -5.63 3.31 6.10
C LEU A 62 -5.29 2.07 5.28
N VAL A 63 -4.31 2.19 4.38
CA VAL A 63 -3.77 1.06 3.62
C VAL A 63 -2.48 0.56 4.26
N VAL A 64 -2.41 -0.73 4.58
CA VAL A 64 -1.17 -1.37 5.03
C VAL A 64 -0.66 -2.29 3.94
N CYS A 65 0.47 -1.94 3.35
CA CYS A 65 1.04 -2.74 2.26
C CYS A 65 2.56 -2.82 2.34
N MET A 66 3.10 -3.75 1.57
CA MET A 66 4.52 -3.79 1.26
C MET A 66 4.73 -2.82 0.09
N ALA A 67 5.87 -2.12 0.02
CA ALA A 67 6.16 -1.01 -0.91
C ALA A 67 6.23 -1.40 -2.42
N GLY A 68 5.33 -2.28 -2.90
CA GLY A 68 5.17 -2.61 -4.31
C GLY A 68 4.79 -1.36 -5.12
N TYR A 69 5.32 -1.27 -6.34
CA TYR A 69 5.20 -0.07 -7.17
C TYR A 69 3.74 0.29 -7.47
N ASN A 70 2.93 -0.70 -7.85
CA ASN A 70 1.53 -0.49 -8.24
C ASN A 70 0.70 0.01 -7.06
N THR A 71 0.69 -0.72 -5.94
CA THR A 71 -0.12 -0.36 -4.77
C THR A 71 0.28 1.01 -4.21
N LEU A 72 1.57 1.33 -4.22
CA LEU A 72 2.03 2.64 -3.75
C LEU A 72 1.60 3.76 -4.71
N SER A 73 1.62 3.52 -6.02
CA SER A 73 1.11 4.46 -7.01
C SER A 73 -0.40 4.67 -6.86
N GLU A 74 -1.18 3.61 -6.62
CA GLU A 74 -2.63 3.69 -6.36
C GLU A 74 -2.93 4.46 -5.07
N VAL A 75 -2.19 4.21 -3.99
CA VAL A 75 -2.32 4.94 -2.73
C VAL A 75 -2.05 6.43 -2.93
N LEU A 76 -0.97 6.77 -3.63
CA LEU A 76 -0.59 8.16 -3.87
C LEU A 76 -1.59 8.88 -4.79
N SER A 77 -2.06 8.23 -5.86
CA SER A 77 -3.02 8.84 -6.77
C SER A 77 -4.39 9.07 -6.13
N LEU A 78 -4.77 8.22 -5.16
CA LEU A 78 -6.01 8.35 -4.40
C LEU A 78 -5.86 9.23 -3.15
N GLY A 79 -4.64 9.71 -2.84
CA GLY A 79 -4.38 10.52 -1.64
C GLY A 79 -4.74 9.79 -0.35
N LYS A 80 -4.49 8.48 -0.27
CA LYS A 80 -4.84 7.67 0.90
C LYS A 80 -3.71 7.61 1.92
N LYS A 81 -4.08 7.58 3.20
CA LYS A 81 -3.16 7.24 4.29
C LYS A 81 -2.62 5.84 4.04
N ALA A 82 -1.31 5.67 4.16
CA ALA A 82 -0.72 4.35 4.07
C ALA A 82 0.43 4.18 5.07
N LEU A 83 0.47 2.98 5.64
CA LEU A 83 1.54 2.49 6.49
C LEU A 83 2.31 1.42 5.74
N ILE A 84 3.52 1.76 5.31
CA ILE A 84 4.34 0.91 4.46
C ILE A 84 5.31 0.07 5.31
N VAL A 85 5.31 -1.23 5.06
CA VAL A 85 6.24 -2.17 5.70
C VAL A 85 7.05 -2.89 4.60
N PRO A 86 8.22 -2.36 4.20
CA PRO A 86 9.03 -2.98 3.17
C PRO A 86 9.47 -4.39 3.55
N ARG A 87 9.74 -5.23 2.54
CA ARG A 87 10.31 -6.55 2.79
C ARG A 87 11.80 -6.45 3.17
N PRO A 88 12.27 -7.25 4.15
CA PRO A 88 13.69 -7.48 4.30
C PRO A 88 14.24 -8.25 3.08
N GLY A 89 15.46 -7.92 2.64
CA GLY A 89 16.16 -8.64 1.56
C GLY A 89 16.45 -7.79 0.30
N PRO A 90 16.61 -8.40 -0.89
CA PRO A 90 17.25 -7.77 -2.06
C PRO A 90 16.48 -6.60 -2.69
N SER A 91 15.33 -6.22 -2.12
CA SER A 91 14.55 -5.09 -2.60
C SER A 91 14.91 -3.80 -1.86
N ALA A 92 16.20 -3.43 -1.90
CA ALA A 92 16.67 -2.13 -1.41
C ALA A 92 15.85 -0.96 -1.99
N GLU A 93 15.34 -1.14 -3.21
CA GLU A 93 14.45 -0.20 -3.88
C GLU A 93 13.11 0.01 -3.15
N GLN A 94 12.50 -1.04 -2.57
CA GLN A 94 11.26 -0.91 -1.78
C GLN A 94 11.48 -0.02 -0.57
N THR A 95 12.55 -0.28 0.19
CA THR A 95 12.91 0.51 1.37
C THR A 95 13.29 1.94 1.00
N MET A 96 14.10 2.13 -0.04
CA MET A 96 14.49 3.45 -0.52
C MET A 96 13.28 4.28 -0.95
N ARG A 97 12.37 3.71 -1.75
CA ARG A 97 11.16 4.39 -2.21
C ARG A 97 10.24 4.77 -1.07
N ALA A 98 9.99 3.83 -0.15
CA ALA A 98 9.18 4.09 1.02
C ALA A 98 9.79 5.19 1.89
N ARG A 99 11.11 5.20 2.09
CA ARG A 99 11.81 6.27 2.82
C ARG A 99 11.63 7.64 2.15
N LEU A 100 11.82 7.74 0.84
CA LEU A 100 11.66 9.01 0.11
C LEU A 100 10.23 9.56 0.21
N PHE A 101 9.21 8.72 0.13
CA PHE A 101 7.83 9.16 0.30
C PHE A 101 7.48 9.49 1.76
N ALA A 102 8.03 8.75 2.72
CA ALA A 102 7.86 9.05 4.14
C ALA A 102 8.49 10.40 4.53
N GLU A 103 9.69 10.70 4.01
CA GLU A 103 10.39 11.99 4.21
C GLU A 103 9.59 13.18 3.65
N ARG A 104 8.75 12.94 2.64
CA ARG A 104 7.83 13.93 2.07
C ARG A 104 6.47 13.99 2.77
N GLY A 105 6.24 13.16 3.79
CA GLY A 105 4.96 13.09 4.50
C GLY A 105 3.83 12.47 3.68
N LEU A 106 4.14 11.69 2.64
CA LEU A 106 3.14 11.10 1.75
C LEU A 106 2.62 9.75 2.26
N ILE A 107 3.43 9.04 3.03
CA ILE A 107 3.09 7.78 3.70
C ILE A 107 3.78 7.73 5.07
N ASP A 108 3.33 6.88 5.98
CA ASP A 108 4.17 6.44 7.11
C ASP A 108 4.85 5.12 6.78
N MET A 109 5.97 4.85 7.44
CA MET A 109 6.77 3.67 7.20
C MET A 109 7.28 3.05 8.51
N ILE A 110 7.24 1.72 8.57
CA ILE A 110 8.00 0.95 9.57
C ILE A 110 9.19 0.30 8.87
N GLU A 111 10.38 0.66 9.32
CA GLU A 111 11.63 0.00 8.91
C GLU A 111 11.55 -1.50 9.20
N PRO A 112 11.97 -2.38 8.27
CA PRO A 112 11.93 -3.83 8.45
C PRO A 112 12.55 -4.31 9.77
N GLU A 113 13.62 -3.66 10.22
CA GLU A 113 14.36 -3.99 11.45
C GLU A 113 13.58 -3.62 12.72
N ARG A 114 12.62 -2.70 12.61
CA ARG A 114 11.75 -2.26 13.71
C ARG A 114 10.38 -2.93 13.68
N PHE A 115 10.12 -3.77 12.69
CA PHE A 115 8.81 -4.36 12.48
C PHE A 115 8.49 -5.41 13.55
N SER A 116 7.59 -5.05 14.46
CA SER A 116 7.11 -5.93 15.52
C SER A 116 5.61 -5.73 15.77
N PRO A 117 4.93 -6.69 16.44
CA PRO A 117 3.51 -6.53 16.75
C PRO A 117 3.19 -5.28 17.56
N PHE A 118 4.07 -4.90 18.51
CA PHE A 118 3.88 -3.72 19.36
C PHE A 118 4.02 -2.42 18.56
N VAL A 119 5.05 -2.32 17.72
CA VAL A 119 5.26 -1.14 16.87
C VAL A 119 4.12 -0.99 15.88
N LEU A 120 3.70 -2.08 15.24
CA LEU A 120 2.58 -2.07 14.32
C LEU A 120 1.26 -1.68 15.01
N ALA A 121 0.95 -2.25 16.17
CA ALA A 121 -0.26 -1.90 16.92
C ALA A 121 -0.32 -0.40 17.25
N LYS A 122 0.81 0.16 17.69
CA LYS A 122 0.92 1.60 17.96
C LYS A 122 0.69 2.42 16.69
N ARG A 123 1.34 2.06 15.58
CA ARG A 123 1.22 2.78 14.30
C ARG A 123 -0.19 2.73 13.71
N LEU A 124 -0.87 1.59 13.80
CA LEU A 124 -2.26 1.47 13.33
C LEU A 124 -3.18 2.50 13.99
N LEU A 125 -3.14 2.61 15.32
CA LEU A 125 -3.96 3.61 16.03
C LEU A 125 -3.56 5.05 15.65
N GLN A 126 -2.26 5.33 15.63
CA GLN A 126 -1.76 6.66 15.28
C GLN A 126 -2.18 7.07 13.87
N ASP A 127 -1.91 6.24 12.87
CA ASP A 127 -2.15 6.62 11.48
C ASP A 127 -3.63 6.68 11.12
N LEU A 128 -4.50 5.93 11.80
CA LEU A 128 -5.95 6.09 11.66
C LEU A 128 -6.41 7.48 12.14
N GLU A 129 -5.89 7.96 13.26
CA GLU A 129 -6.27 9.23 13.89
C GLU A 129 -5.59 10.47 13.27
N ARG A 130 -4.48 10.29 12.55
CA ARG A 130 -3.70 11.39 11.95
C ARG A 130 -4.48 12.19 10.90
N ASP A 131 -4.30 13.50 10.88
CA ASP A 131 -4.86 14.42 9.89
C ASP A 131 -3.80 15.08 8.99
N ASP A 132 -2.52 14.85 9.29
CA ASP A 132 -1.36 15.37 8.57
C ASP A 132 -0.83 14.41 7.47
N LEU A 133 -1.55 13.32 7.20
CA LEU A 133 -1.17 12.28 6.24
C LEU A 133 -2.33 11.97 5.26
N PRO A 134 -2.06 11.86 3.95
CA PRO A 134 -0.83 12.29 3.28
C PRO A 134 -0.72 13.82 3.22
N ALA A 135 0.50 14.34 3.25
CA ALA A 135 0.78 15.73 2.93
C ALA A 135 0.42 16.04 1.46
N GLN A 136 0.07 17.28 1.16
CA GLN A 136 -0.10 17.72 -0.23
C GLN A 136 1.28 17.93 -0.86
N ASP A 137 1.61 17.16 -1.90
CA ASP A 137 2.82 17.31 -2.70
C ASP A 137 2.44 17.46 -4.18
N GLU A 138 2.43 18.69 -4.68
CA GLU A 138 2.12 19.01 -6.08
C GLU A 138 3.27 18.64 -7.04
N THR A 139 4.44 18.23 -6.52
CA THR A 139 5.60 17.89 -7.35
C THR A 139 5.50 16.48 -7.95
N ILE A 140 4.65 15.61 -7.39
CA ILE A 140 4.45 14.27 -7.90
C ILE A 140 3.30 14.27 -8.90
N ASP A 141 3.65 14.13 -10.17
CA ASP A 141 2.69 13.97 -11.25
C ASP A 141 2.24 12.51 -11.38
N MET A 142 0.96 12.26 -11.09
CA MET A 142 0.34 10.94 -11.22
C MET A 142 -0.32 10.69 -12.58
N HIS A 143 -0.23 11.62 -13.53
CA HIS A 143 -0.80 11.51 -14.90
C HIS A 143 0.20 10.98 -15.93
N GLY A 144 1.14 10.13 -15.49
CA GLY A 144 2.21 9.62 -16.33
C GLY A 144 1.70 8.82 -17.53
N ALA A 145 0.61 8.05 -17.37
CA ALA A 145 0.04 7.24 -18.44
C ALA A 145 -0.60 8.11 -19.54
N GLU A 146 -1.36 9.13 -19.14
CA GLU A 146 -1.99 10.10 -20.05
C GLU A 146 -0.94 10.91 -20.79
N ARG A 147 0.11 11.35 -20.09
CA ARG A 147 1.24 12.07 -20.71
C ARG A 147 2.00 11.16 -21.68
N ALA A 148 2.27 9.91 -21.31
CA ALA A 148 2.91 8.95 -22.20
C ALA A 148 2.06 8.72 -23.46
N ALA A 149 0.75 8.51 -23.30
CA ALA A 149 -0.17 8.36 -24.42
C ALA A 149 -0.18 9.59 -25.35
N ALA A 150 -0.24 10.80 -24.79
CA ALA A 150 -0.17 12.03 -25.55
C ALA A 150 1.14 12.14 -26.35
N ARG A 151 2.29 11.83 -25.74
CA ARG A 151 3.59 11.84 -26.42
C ARG A 151 3.70 10.80 -27.52
N LEU A 152 3.12 9.60 -27.32
CA LEU A 152 3.09 8.57 -28.35
C LEU A 152 2.26 9.01 -29.56
N LEU A 153 1.10 9.65 -29.32
CA LEU A 153 0.26 10.19 -30.39
C LEU A 153 0.99 11.30 -31.17
N GLU A 154 1.67 12.22 -30.47
CA GLU A 154 2.49 13.26 -31.11
C GLU A 154 3.54 12.66 -32.05
N LEU A 155 4.25 11.60 -31.64
CA LEU A 155 5.28 10.95 -32.45
C LEU A 155 4.70 10.24 -33.68
N ILE A 156 3.53 9.62 -33.55
CA ILE A 156 2.83 8.95 -34.66
C ILE A 156 2.39 9.99 -35.70
N TYR A 157 1.72 11.07 -35.28
CA TYR A 157 1.21 12.09 -36.19
C TYR A 157 2.33 13.00 -36.74
N GLY A 158 3.37 13.28 -35.96
CA GLY A 158 4.53 14.04 -36.41
C GLY A 158 5.32 13.32 -37.51
N ARG A 159 5.39 11.98 -37.47
CA ARG A 159 5.98 11.17 -38.56
C ARG A 159 5.08 11.10 -39.80
N ALA A 160 3.76 11.07 -39.63
CA ALA A 160 2.83 11.00 -40.76
C ALA A 160 2.86 12.25 -41.65
N VAL A 161 3.18 13.42 -41.09
CA VAL A 161 3.36 14.68 -41.84
C VAL A 161 4.70 14.69 -42.59
N ALA A 162 5.78 14.16 -41.99
CA ALA A 162 7.12 14.15 -42.57
C ALA A 162 7.33 13.15 -43.73
N VAL A 163 6.44 12.15 -43.90
CA VAL A 163 6.51 11.16 -44.99
C VAL A 163 5.70 11.58 -46.23
N LYS A 164 4.87 12.62 -46.11
CA LYS A 164 4.04 13.16 -47.23
C LYS A 164 4.65 14.39 -47.92
N SER A 165 5.86 14.79 -47.54
CA SER A 165 6.67 15.86 -48.14
C SER A 165 7.89 15.28 -48.83
#